data_AF-A0A520P8D0-F1
#
_entry.id   AF-A0A520P8D0-F1
#
_cell.length_a   1.000
_cell.length_b   1.000
_cell.length_c   1.000
_cell.angle_alpha   90.00
_cell.angle_beta   90.00
_cell.angle_gamma   90.00
#
_symmetry.space_group_name_H-M   'P 1'
#
loop_
_entity.id
_entity.type
_entity.pdbx_description
1 polymer ?
#
loop_
_entity_poly.entity_id
_entity_poly.type
_entity_poly.pdbx_seq_one_letter_code
_entity_poly.pdbx_strand_id
1 'polypeptide(L)'
;MSLDRWIALILLGFCVVYGYTAWFTMDATLAPFMKRNPIWPSTFPKILSILGILLSSIILLGFERNVSNTTGIDYRRLHEYKLGQAVLLLLLMVLYALLLRPVGFIFSTSLFLIFGSVILGERKWFLMLPIAIISTLFVWYLVQVVLGIYMRPLPAWIGI
;
A
#
# COMPACT_ATOMS: atom_id res chain seq x y z
N MET A 1 -13.63 -17.65 20.37
CA MET A 1 -12.42 -17.14 19.69
C MET A 1 -12.76 -15.74 19.19
N SER A 2 -11.99 -14.72 19.58
CA SER A 2 -12.18 -13.37 19.05
C SER A 2 -11.99 -13.37 17.54
N LEU A 3 -12.83 -12.63 16.83
CA LEU A 3 -12.76 -12.42 15.37
C LEU A 3 -11.33 -12.06 14.93
N ASP A 4 -10.65 -11.27 15.74
CA ASP A 4 -9.29 -10.79 15.50
C ASP A 4 -8.28 -11.93 15.35
N ARG A 5 -8.45 -13.03 16.12
CA ARG A 5 -7.59 -14.22 15.98
C ARG A 5 -7.85 -14.98 14.68
N TRP A 6 -9.09 -15.05 14.22
CA TRP A 6 -9.43 -15.65 12.93
C TRP A 6 -8.89 -14.82 11.76
N ILE A 7 -9.03 -13.49 11.82
CA ILE A 7 -8.46 -12.57 10.83
C ILE A 7 -6.94 -12.68 10.82
N ALA A 8 -6.29 -12.72 11.99
CA ALA A 8 -4.84 -12.89 12.10
C ALA A 8 -4.37 -14.23 11.52
N LEU A 9 -5.12 -15.32 11.69
CA LEU A 9 -4.78 -16.63 11.13
C LEU A 9 -4.87 -16.62 9.60
N ILE A 10 -5.93 -16.03 9.03
CA ILE A 10 -6.08 -15.86 7.58
C ILE A 10 -4.95 -14.99 7.01
N LEU A 11 -4.64 -13.87 7.69
CA LEU A 11 -3.54 -12.98 7.30
C LEU A 11 -2.19 -13.72 7.34
N LEU A 12 -1.93 -14.50 8.39
CA LEU A 12 -0.71 -15.30 8.52
C LEU A 12 -0.59 -16.27 7.37
N GLY A 13 -1.66 -17.02 7.06
CA GLY A 13 -1.70 -17.94 5.92
C GLY A 13 -1.37 -17.22 4.61
N PHE A 14 -1.97 -16.05 4.37
CA PHE A 14 -1.69 -15.23 3.20
C PHE A 14 -0.22 -14.77 3.15
N CYS A 15 0.32 -14.26 4.27
CA CYS A 15 1.71 -13.81 4.34
C CYS A 15 2.72 -14.96 4.14
N VAL A 16 2.42 -16.17 4.60
CA VAL A 16 3.28 -17.34 4.38
C VAL A 16 3.25 -17.78 2.92
N VAL A 17 2.07 -17.89 2.31
CA VAL A 17 1.94 -18.26 0.88
C VAL A 17 2.58 -17.18 -0.01
N TYR A 18 2.30 -15.91 0.27
CA TYR A 18 2.87 -14.78 -0.46
C TYR A 18 4.39 -14.64 -0.24
N GLY A 19 4.88 -14.97 0.95
CA GLY A 19 6.32 -15.06 1.22
C GLY A 19 6.97 -16.19 0.44
N TYR A 20 6.39 -17.38 0.47
CA TYR A 20 6.91 -18.52 -0.25
C TYR A 20 7.07 -18.23 -1.75
N THR A 21 6.06 -17.60 -2.38
CA THR A 21 6.17 -17.20 -3.78
C THR A 21 7.25 -16.12 -3.98
N ALA A 22 7.39 -15.15 -3.08
CA ALA A 22 8.42 -14.13 -3.14
C ALA A 22 9.86 -14.69 -3.04
N TRP A 23 10.12 -15.66 -2.17
CA TRP A 23 11.45 -16.24 -1.96
C TRP A 23 11.82 -17.31 -2.98
N PHE A 24 10.87 -18.13 -3.42
CA PHE A 24 11.20 -19.29 -4.26
C PHE A 24 10.82 -19.09 -5.72
N THR A 25 9.66 -18.48 -6.01
CA THR A 25 9.19 -18.36 -7.41
C THR A 25 9.68 -17.09 -8.08
N MET A 26 9.64 -15.95 -7.38
CA MET A 26 10.11 -14.68 -7.94
C MET A 26 11.63 -14.67 -8.10
N ASP A 27 12.39 -15.12 -7.09
CA ASP A 27 13.86 -15.13 -7.13
C ASP A 27 14.45 -16.04 -8.22
N ALA A 28 13.81 -17.18 -8.46
CA ALA A 28 14.23 -18.13 -9.50
C ALA A 28 13.95 -17.63 -10.92
N THR A 29 12.90 -16.82 -11.10
CA THR A 29 12.44 -16.34 -12.41
C THR A 29 13.05 -14.98 -12.82
N LEU A 30 13.90 -14.35 -11.99
CA LEU A 30 14.53 -13.09 -12.38
C LEU A 30 15.53 -13.28 -13.52
N ALA A 31 15.35 -12.48 -14.56
CA ALA A 31 16.32 -12.34 -15.62
C ALA A 31 17.67 -11.81 -15.10
N PRO A 32 18.81 -12.18 -15.73
CA PRO A 32 20.15 -11.83 -15.27
C PRO A 32 20.40 -10.32 -15.10
N PHE A 33 19.70 -9.47 -15.87
CA PHE A 33 19.80 -8.01 -15.75
C PHE A 33 19.14 -7.46 -14.48
N MET A 34 18.08 -8.10 -13.97
CA MET A 34 17.39 -7.66 -12.75
C MET A 34 18.14 -8.05 -11.48
N LYS A 35 18.93 -9.14 -11.53
CA LYS A 35 19.76 -9.60 -10.41
C LYS A 35 20.91 -8.62 -10.08
N ARG A 36 21.29 -7.77 -11.05
CA ARG A 36 22.32 -6.73 -10.89
C ARG A 36 21.79 -5.44 -10.26
N ASN A 37 20.48 -5.29 -10.09
CA ASN A 37 19.92 -4.11 -9.43
C ASN A 37 20.02 -4.23 -7.90
N PRO A 38 20.24 -3.11 -7.19
CA PRO A 38 20.35 -3.10 -5.72
C PRO A 38 19.10 -3.65 -5.02
N ILE A 39 17.93 -3.47 -5.64
CA ILE A 39 16.63 -3.89 -5.09
C ILE A 39 15.89 -4.71 -6.15
N TRP A 40 15.52 -5.92 -5.76
CA TRP A 40 14.77 -6.83 -6.61
C TRP A 40 13.27 -6.58 -6.47
N PRO A 41 12.46 -6.86 -7.50
CA PRO A 41 11.00 -6.87 -7.40
C PRO A 41 10.46 -7.71 -6.24
N SER A 42 11.19 -8.76 -5.82
CA SER A 42 10.83 -9.61 -4.69
C SER A 42 11.13 -9.00 -3.32
N THR A 43 11.96 -7.95 -3.22
CA THR A 43 12.38 -7.35 -1.94
C THR A 43 11.19 -6.77 -1.16
N PHE A 44 10.27 -6.08 -1.84
CA PHE A 44 9.05 -5.55 -1.21
C PHE A 44 8.13 -6.67 -0.70
N PRO A 45 7.73 -7.66 -1.52
CA PRO A 45 6.98 -8.83 -1.05
C PRO A 45 7.62 -9.56 0.14
N LYS A 46 8.95 -9.71 0.12
CA LYS A 46 9.70 -10.35 1.20
C LYS A 46 9.55 -9.62 2.53
N ILE A 47 9.78 -8.31 2.52
CA ILE A 47 9.66 -7.48 3.73
C ILE A 47 8.21 -7.50 4.25
N LEU A 48 7.22 -7.38 3.36
CA LEU A 48 5.80 -7.43 3.73
C LEU A 48 5.41 -8.77 4.36
N SER A 49 5.92 -9.88 3.83
CA SER A 49 5.66 -11.21 4.36
C SER A 49 6.27 -11.40 5.76
N ILE A 50 7.53 -11.00 5.98
CA ILE A 50 8.17 -11.08 7.31
C ILE A 50 7.41 -10.24 8.33
N LEU A 51 7.10 -8.97 8.00
CA LEU A 51 6.35 -8.10 8.90
C LEU A 51 4.96 -8.66 9.17
N GLY A 52 4.25 -9.13 8.14
CA GLY A 52 2.94 -9.73 8.28
C GLY A 52 2.93 -10.99 9.16
N ILE A 53 3.94 -11.86 9.02
CA ILE A 53 4.13 -13.04 9.88
C ILE A 53 4.40 -12.60 11.33
N LEU A 54 5.26 -11.60 11.55
CA LEU A 54 5.54 -11.09 12.89
C LEU A 54 4.30 -10.50 13.55
N LEU A 55 3.59 -9.59 12.87
CA LEU A 55 2.37 -8.95 13.41
C LEU A 55 1.27 -9.99 13.68
N SER A 56 1.01 -10.89 12.73
CA SER A 56 0.00 -11.94 12.94
C SER A 56 0.38 -12.89 14.08
N SER A 57 1.66 -13.24 14.23
CA SER A 57 2.14 -14.05 15.35
C SER A 57 1.95 -13.34 16.69
N ILE A 58 2.22 -12.03 16.78
CA ILE A 58 1.99 -11.23 18.00
C ILE A 58 0.51 -11.25 18.40
N ILE A 59 -0.40 -11.10 17.43
CA ILE A 59 -1.86 -11.12 17.68
C ILE A 59 -2.31 -12.52 18.12
N LEU A 60 -1.83 -13.58 17.47
CA LEU A 60 -2.17 -14.97 17.81
C LEU A 60 -1.64 -15.39 19.18
N LEU A 61 -0.44 -14.95 19.56
CA LEU A 61 0.14 -15.18 20.89
C LEU A 61 -0.57 -14.39 21.99
N GLY A 62 -1.50 -13.49 21.64
CA GLY A 62 -2.30 -12.75 22.60
C GLY A 62 -1.49 -11.73 23.39
N PHE A 63 -0.40 -11.22 22.83
CA PHE A 63 0.40 -10.15 23.44
C PHE A 63 -0.32 -8.80 23.45
N GLU A 64 -1.52 -8.74 22.87
CA GLU A 64 -2.46 -7.65 23.07
C GLU A 64 -2.86 -7.63 24.55
N ARG A 65 -2.41 -6.59 25.27
CA ARG A 65 -3.12 -6.13 26.46
C ARG A 65 -4.59 -6.06 26.08
N ASN A 66 -5.46 -6.69 26.88
CA ASN A 66 -6.90 -6.54 26.79
C ASN A 66 -7.24 -5.05 26.94
N VAL A 67 -7.12 -4.28 25.85
CA VAL A 67 -7.83 -3.03 25.70
C VAL A 67 -9.25 -3.50 25.52
N SER A 68 -10.00 -3.47 26.62
CA SER A 68 -11.44 -3.67 26.64
C SER A 68 -12.10 -2.56 25.81
N ASN A 69 -11.89 -2.59 24.51
CA ASN A 69 -12.74 -1.89 23.58
C ASN A 69 -13.88 -2.85 23.30
N THR A 70 -15.02 -2.54 23.92
CA THR A 70 -16.35 -3.01 23.57
C THR A 70 -16.72 -2.55 22.15
N THR A 71 -15.91 -2.93 21.17
CA THR A 71 -16.13 -2.76 19.74
C THR A 71 -15.74 -4.07 19.07
N GLY A 72 -16.40 -5.16 19.47
CA GLY A 72 -16.51 -6.28 18.55
C GLY A 72 -17.13 -5.73 17.27
N ILE A 73 -16.47 -5.94 16.13
CA ILE A 73 -16.97 -5.52 14.82
C ILE A 73 -18.36 -6.16 14.67
N ASP A 74 -19.40 -5.34 14.84
CA ASP A 74 -20.79 -5.80 14.81
C ASP A 74 -21.16 -6.01 13.35
N TYR A 75 -21.23 -7.27 12.93
CA TYR A 75 -21.52 -7.70 11.55
C TYR A 75 -22.75 -7.01 10.95
N ARG A 76 -23.66 -6.54 11.81
CA ARG A 76 -24.94 -5.94 11.47
C ARG A 76 -24.87 -4.42 11.23
N ARG A 77 -23.74 -3.78 11.57
CA ARG A 77 -23.49 -2.33 11.41
C ARG A 77 -22.34 -2.02 10.46
N LEU A 78 -21.90 -2.96 9.63
CA LEU A 78 -20.90 -2.67 8.59
C LEU A 78 -21.33 -1.50 7.70
N HIS A 79 -22.64 -1.33 7.46
CA HIS A 79 -23.19 -0.22 6.67
C HIS A 79 -23.14 1.15 7.37
N GLU A 80 -22.99 1.19 8.70
CA GLU A 80 -22.80 2.42 9.48
C GLU A 80 -21.33 2.86 9.49
N TYR A 81 -20.40 1.95 9.19
CA TYR A 81 -19.04 2.34 8.85
C TYR A 81 -19.07 3.11 7.54
N LYS A 82 -18.14 4.05 7.36
CA LYS A 82 -18.05 4.93 6.18
C LYS A 82 -17.71 4.15 4.89
N LEU A 83 -18.52 3.15 4.52
CA LEU A 83 -18.34 2.26 3.37
C LEU A 83 -18.34 3.06 2.08
N GLY A 84 -19.19 4.07 1.96
CA GLY A 84 -19.18 4.96 0.80
C GLY A 84 -17.83 5.64 0.60
N GLN A 85 -17.20 6.09 1.69
CA GLN A 85 -15.86 6.69 1.66
C GLN A 85 -14.78 5.64 1.32
N ALA A 86 -14.88 4.44 1.88
CA ALA A 86 -13.95 3.35 1.60
C ALA A 86 -14.03 2.88 0.13
N VAL A 87 -15.24 2.70 -0.40
CA VAL A 87 -15.48 2.35 -1.81
C VAL A 87 -14.98 3.44 -2.74
N LEU A 88 -15.22 4.72 -2.41
CA LEU A 88 -14.73 5.84 -3.20
C LEU A 88 -13.20 5.91 -3.21
N LEU A 89 -12.54 5.63 -2.08
CA LEU A 89 -11.08 5.51 -2.02
C LEU A 89 -10.57 4.31 -2.83
N LEU A 90 -11.23 3.16 -2.77
CA LEU A 90 -10.85 1.99 -3.58
C LEU A 90 -10.97 2.31 -5.08
N LEU A 91 -12.04 2.98 -5.50
CA LEU A 91 -12.21 3.43 -6.88
C LEU A 91 -11.10 4.41 -7.27
N LEU A 92 -10.76 5.34 -6.38
CA LEU A 92 -9.66 6.28 -6.59
C LEU A 92 -8.30 5.57 -6.71
N MET A 93 -8.06 4.48 -5.96
CA MET A 93 -6.85 3.66 -6.08
C MET A 93 -6.77 2.98 -7.45
N VAL A 94 -7.90 2.46 -7.97
CA VAL A 94 -7.96 1.88 -9.32
C VAL A 94 -7.67 2.96 -10.37
N LEU A 95 -8.29 4.14 -10.24
CA LEU A 95 -8.07 5.26 -11.15
C LEU A 95 -6.59 5.70 -11.13
N TYR A 96 -5.99 5.82 -9.95
CA TYR A 96 -4.55 6.08 -9.79
C TYR A 96 -3.69 5.05 -10.54
N ALA A 97 -3.97 3.76 -10.35
CA ALA A 97 -3.23 2.69 -11.03
C ALA A 97 -3.33 2.77 -12.57
N LEU A 98 -4.49 3.17 -13.10
CA LEU A 98 -4.69 3.38 -14.53
C LEU A 98 -3.97 4.63 -15.04
N LEU A 99 -3.91 5.70 -14.24
CA LEU A 99 -3.26 6.96 -14.61
C LEU A 99 -1.74 6.94 -14.49
N LEU A 100 -1.17 6.00 -13.72
CA LEU A 100 0.28 5.88 -13.53
C LEU A 100 1.07 5.80 -14.84
N ARG A 101 0.59 5.00 -15.81
CA ARG A 101 1.25 4.86 -17.12
C ARG A 101 1.10 6.08 -18.05
N PRO A 102 -0.11 6.62 -18.28
CA PRO A 102 -0.30 7.73 -19.23
C PRO A 102 0.05 9.11 -18.66
N VAL A 103 -0.18 9.37 -17.37
CA VAL A 103 -0.08 10.72 -16.78
C VAL A 103 1.25 10.93 -16.03
N GLY A 104 1.94 9.86 -15.67
CA GLY A 104 3.21 9.92 -14.94
C GLY A 104 3.02 9.96 -13.42
N PHE A 105 4.06 9.55 -12.69
CA PHE A 105 3.99 9.32 -11.24
C PHE A 105 3.67 10.60 -10.46
N ILE A 106 4.30 11.74 -10.81
CA ILE A 106 4.17 12.98 -10.02
C ILE A 106 2.73 13.52 -10.05
N PHE A 107 2.13 13.55 -11.24
CA PHE A 107 0.76 14.03 -11.40
C PHE A 107 -0.26 13.04 -10.83
N SER A 108 -0.09 11.74 -11.10
CA SER A 108 -1.03 10.71 -10.63
C SER A 108 -1.06 10.63 -9.09
N THR A 109 0.10 10.61 -8.43
CA THR A 109 0.19 10.52 -6.97
C THR A 109 -0.26 11.81 -6.28
N SER A 110 0.08 12.99 -6.83
CA SER A 110 -0.39 14.27 -6.27
C SER A 110 -1.92 14.35 -6.33
N LEU A 111 -2.52 13.95 -7.46
CA LEU A 111 -3.96 13.96 -7.65
C LEU A 111 -4.66 12.93 -6.75
N PHE A 112 -4.07 11.74 -6.58
CA PHE A 112 -4.53 10.71 -5.65
C PHE A 112 -4.53 11.21 -4.20
N LEU A 113 -3.45 11.86 -3.75
CA LEU A 113 -3.36 12.39 -2.38
C LEU A 113 -4.35 13.54 -2.14
N ILE A 114 -4.50 14.44 -3.11
CA ILE A 114 -5.46 15.55 -3.06
C ILE A 114 -6.90 15.02 -2.98
N PHE A 115 -7.32 14.18 -3.93
CA PHE A 115 -8.69 13.65 -3.90
C PHE A 115 -8.92 12.70 -2.73
N GLY A 116 -7.92 11.90 -2.35
CA GLY A 116 -8.00 11.01 -1.18
C GLY A 116 -8.23 11.78 0.12
N SER A 117 -7.49 12.87 0.34
CA SER A 117 -7.65 13.74 1.52
C SER A 117 -8.99 14.49 1.51
N VAL A 118 -9.47 14.92 0.33
CA VAL A 118 -10.82 15.52 0.17
C VAL A 118 -11.93 14.50 0.49
N ILE A 119 -11.80 13.26 0.01
CA ILE A 119 -12.73 12.16 0.33
C ILE A 119 -12.70 11.84 1.83
N LEU A 120 -11.53 12.00 2.47
CA LEU A 120 -11.38 11.90 3.92
C LEU A 120 -12.06 13.04 4.70
N GLY A 121 -12.51 14.09 4.01
CA GLY A 121 -13.21 15.23 4.60
C GLY A 121 -12.28 16.34 5.08
N GLU A 122 -11.00 16.30 4.71
CA GLU A 122 -10.05 17.34 5.07
C GLU A 122 -10.29 18.59 4.20
N ARG A 123 -10.65 19.71 4.84
CA ARG A 123 -11.06 20.95 4.14
C ARG A 123 -9.96 22.00 4.02
N LYS A 124 -8.73 21.70 4.46
CA LYS A 124 -7.61 22.65 4.45
C LYS A 124 -6.79 22.55 3.16
N TRP A 125 -7.40 23.00 2.06
CA TRP A 125 -6.80 22.96 0.71
C TRP A 125 -5.38 23.55 0.64
N PHE A 126 -5.12 24.64 1.39
CA PHE A 126 -3.81 25.31 1.46
C PHE A 126 -2.70 24.46 2.07
N LEU A 127 -3.02 23.53 2.99
CA LEU A 127 -2.04 22.62 3.59
C LEU A 127 -1.91 21.33 2.79
N MET A 128 -3.05 20.82 2.30
CA MET A 128 -3.11 19.58 1.54
C MET A 128 -2.27 19.63 0.25
N LEU A 129 -2.37 20.73 -0.51
CA LEU A 129 -1.71 20.86 -1.81
C LEU A 129 -0.17 20.82 -1.71
N PRO A 130 0.50 21.61 -0.85
CA PRO A 130 1.96 21.52 -0.72
C PRO A 130 2.39 20.17 -0.12
N ILE A 131 1.66 19.62 0.86
CA ILE A 131 1.99 18.31 1.45
C ILE A 131 1.91 17.21 0.39
N ALA A 132 0.87 17.18 -0.43
CA ALA A 132 0.70 16.19 -1.49
C ALA A 132 1.84 16.26 -2.52
N ILE A 133 2.23 17.47 -2.94
CA ILE A 133 3.31 17.68 -3.91
C ILE A 133 4.66 17.29 -3.29
N ILE A 134 4.97 17.75 -2.08
CA ILE A 134 6.23 17.44 -1.39
C ILE A 134 6.34 15.94 -1.13
N SER A 135 5.27 15.30 -0.65
CA SER A 135 5.23 13.85 -0.42
C SER A 135 5.45 13.08 -1.71
N THR A 136 4.80 13.51 -2.79
CA THR A 136 4.96 12.88 -4.11
C THR A 136 6.40 13.02 -4.64
N LEU A 137 6.98 14.21 -4.56
CA LEU A 137 8.37 14.45 -4.98
C LEU A 137 9.36 13.67 -4.12
N PHE A 138 9.12 13.57 -2.82
CA PHE A 138 9.94 12.80 -1.90
C PHE A 138 9.94 11.31 -2.26
N VAL A 139 8.76 10.72 -2.46
CA VAL A 139 8.65 9.31 -2.88
C VAL A 139 9.26 9.10 -4.27
N TRP A 140 9.03 10.02 -5.20
CA TRP A 140 9.62 9.96 -6.53
C TRP A 140 11.15 9.99 -6.47
N TYR A 141 11.74 10.88 -5.68
CA TYR A 141 13.18 10.96 -5.48
C TYR A 141 13.72 9.66 -4.87
N LEU A 142 13.04 9.11 -3.87
CA LEU A 142 13.43 7.87 -3.23
C LEU A 142 13.41 6.72 -4.25
N VAL A 143 12.36 6.57 -5.04
CA VAL A 143 12.27 5.45 -5.99
C VAL A 143 13.17 5.62 -7.22
N GLN A 144 13.23 6.83 -7.78
CA GLN A 144 14.00 7.04 -9.00
C GLN A 144 15.50 7.18 -8.72
N VAL A 145 15.88 7.95 -7.69
CA VAL A 145 17.29 8.25 -7.40
C VAL A 145 17.90 7.24 -6.45
N VAL A 146 17.20 6.87 -5.37
CA VAL A 146 17.75 5.95 -4.36
C VAL A 146 17.60 4.49 -4.81
N LEU A 147 16.44 4.11 -5.33
CA LEU A 147 16.20 2.73 -5.78
C LEU A 147 16.69 2.47 -7.22
N GLY A 148 16.91 3.52 -8.01
CA GLY A 148 17.31 3.39 -9.43
C GLY A 148 16.24 2.74 -10.30
N ILE A 149 14.99 2.66 -9.83
CA ILE A 149 13.87 2.08 -10.57
C ILE A 149 13.28 3.20 -11.41
N TYR A 150 13.37 3.04 -12.74
CA TYR A 150 12.82 4.04 -13.66
C TYR A 150 11.29 4.10 -13.53
N MET A 151 10.80 5.21 -13.00
CA MET A 151 9.39 5.59 -13.02
C MET A 151 9.25 6.80 -13.92
N ARG A 152 8.32 6.79 -14.88
CA ARG A 152 8.11 7.94 -15.76
C ARG A 152 7.65 9.15 -14.93
N PRO A 153 8.45 10.23 -14.85
CA PRO A 153 8.11 11.40 -14.03
C PRO A 153 6.99 12.23 -14.67
N LEU A 154 6.96 12.26 -16.00
CA LEU A 154 6.12 13.14 -16.80
C LEU A 154 5.09 12.33 -17.61
N PRO A 155 3.94 12.95 -17.97
CA PRO A 155 2.91 12.30 -18.78
C PRO A 155 3.48 11.85 -20.13
N ALA A 156 2.95 10.75 -20.64
CA ALA A 156 3.37 10.11 -21.89
C ALA A 156 3.28 11.03 -23.12
N TRP A 157 2.59 12.16 -22.98
CA TRP A 157 2.43 13.20 -24.00
C TRP A 157 3.51 14.30 -23.94
N ILE A 158 4.30 14.39 -22.87
CA ILE A 158 5.31 15.44 -22.65
C ILE A 158 6.75 14.88 -22.67
N GLY A 159 6.95 13.56 -22.62
CA GLY A 159 8.29 12.95 -22.54
C GLY A 159 8.57 11.88 -23.60
N ILE A 160 9.61 12.14 -24.40
CA ILE A 160 10.42 11.16 -25.17
C ILE A 160 10.93 10.06 -24.23
#